data_AF-A0A520JZX5-F1
#
_entry.id   AF-A0A520JZX5-F1
#
_cell.length_a   1.000
_cell.length_b   1.000
_cell.length_c   1.000
_cell.angle_alpha   90.00
_cell.angle_beta   90.00
_cell.angle_gamma   90.00
#
_symmetry.space_group_name_H-M   'P 1'
#
loop_
_entity.id
_entity.type
_entity.pdbx_description
1 polymer ?
#
loop_
_entity_poly.entity_id
_entity_poly.type
_entity_poly.pdbx_seq_one_letter_code
_entity_poly.pdbx_strand_id
1 'polypeptide(L)' 'MSTEISVYESRLIREIKETPQEYLPNLLQIVRLFRESVVLKPAEYSFRQGWEEASSGETRPVSELWDGIDAE' A
#
# COMPACT_ATOMS: atom_id res chain seq x y z
N MET A 1 13.45 18.38 -0.93
CA MET A 1 12.76 17.15 -0.49
C MET A 1 12.91 16.88 1.01
N SER A 2 14.13 16.88 1.59
CA SER A 2 14.31 16.62 3.04
C SER A 2 13.65 17.65 3.96
N THR A 3 13.56 18.91 3.51
CA THR A 3 12.88 20.00 4.21
C THR A 3 11.36 19.89 4.18
N GLU A 4 10.78 19.33 3.11
CA GLU A 4 9.33 19.22 2.95
C GLU A 4 8.74 18.13 3.85
N ILE A 5 9.42 16.99 3.95
CA ILE A 5 9.04 15.88 4.85
C ILE A 5 8.96 16.40 6.29
N SER A 6 9.96 17.17 6.73
CA SER A 6 10.02 17.77 8.06
C SER A 6 8.87 18.76 8.35
N VAL A 7 8.38 19.49 7.34
CA VAL A 7 7.24 20.42 7.50
C VAL A 7 5.94 19.65 7.74
N TYR A 8 5.69 18.58 6.99
CA TYR A 8 4.46 17.78 7.16
C TYR A 8 4.45 17.02 8.48
N GLU A 9 5.57 16.45 8.90
CA GLU A 9 5.70 15.80 10.21
C GLU A 9 5.40 16.76 11.36
N SER A 10 5.95 17.98 11.30
CA SER A 10 5.73 19.01 12.32
C SER A 10 4.25 19.41 12.42
N ARG A 11 3.55 19.52 11.28
CA ARG A 11 2.12 19.82 11.26
C ARG A 11 1.29 18.66 11.82
N LEU A 12 1.59 17.42 11.42
CA LEU A 12 0.90 16.24 11.95
C LEU A 12 1.04 16.11 13.47
N ILE A 13 2.24 16.35 14.00
CA ILE A 13 2.47 16.35 15.46
C ILE A 13 1.60 17.40 16.15
N ARG A 14 1.44 18.58 15.55
CA ARG A 14 0.60 19.64 16.10
C ARG A 14 -0.87 19.23 16.14
N GLU A 15 -1.42 18.73 15.03
CA GLU A 15 -2.81 18.27 14.95
C GLU A 15 -3.11 17.16 15.98
N ILE A 16 -2.18 16.21 16.15
CA ILE A 16 -2.31 15.13 17.14
C ILE A 16 -2.35 15.70 18.57
N LYS A 17 -1.53 16.71 18.88
CA LYS A 17 -1.51 17.35 20.21
C LYS A 17 -2.76 18.17 20.50
N GLU A 18 -3.37 18.76 19.48
CA GLU A 18 -4.60 19.56 19.60
C GLU A 18 -5.87 18.67 19.61
N THR A 19 -5.76 17.39 19.25
CA THR A 19 -6.87 16.43 19.27
C THR A 19 -7.27 16.06 20.70
N PRO A 20 -8.56 16.13 21.09
CA PRO A 20 -9.01 15.69 22.40
C PRO A 20 -8.73 14.21 22.65
N GLN A 21 -8.34 13.87 23.89
CA GLN A 21 -7.84 12.54 24.25
C GLN A 21 -8.82 11.41 23.90
N GLU A 22 -10.13 11.66 24.01
CA GLU A 22 -11.19 10.70 23.70
C GLU A 22 -11.23 10.27 22.22
N TYR A 23 -10.69 11.07 21.31
CA TYR A 23 -10.63 10.76 19.87
C TYR A 23 -9.30 10.16 19.42
N LEU A 24 -8.26 10.18 20.26
CA LEU A 24 -6.94 9.63 19.91
C LEU A 24 -6.97 8.14 19.48
N PRO A 25 -7.78 7.25 20.09
CA PRO A 25 -7.90 5.87 19.62
C PRO A 25 -8.43 5.77 18.18
N ASN A 26 -9.42 6.60 17.82
CA ASN A 26 -9.98 6.64 16.48
C ASN A 26 -8.99 7.21 15.48
N LEU A 27 -8.27 8.28 15.84
CA LEU A 27 -7.22 8.86 15.02
C LEU A 27 -6.10 7.85 14.73
N LEU A 28 -5.68 7.09 15.75
CA LEU A 28 -4.69 6.03 15.60
C LEU A 28 -5.16 4.94 14.61
N GLN A 29 -6.44 4.57 14.67
CA GLN A 29 -7.01 3.60 13.75
C GLN A 29 -6.98 4.10 12.30
N ILE A 30 -7.33 5.38 12.07
CA ILE A 30 -7.29 6.00 10.75
C ILE A 30 -5.86 5.99 10.19
N VAL A 31 -4.87 6.38 11.00
CA VAL A 31 -3.45 6.40 10.58
C VAL A 31 -2.96 4.99 10.23
N ARG A 32 -3.37 3.96 10.99
CA ARG A 32 -3.03 2.56 10.69
C ARG A 32 -3.62 2.10 9.38
N LEU A 33 -4.91 2.34 9.15
CA LEU A 33 -5.59 2.00 7.90
C LEU A 33 -4.96 2.71 6.71
N PHE A 34 -4.64 3.99 6.85
CA PHE A 34 -3.95 4.74 5.80
C PHE A 34 -2.59 4.12 5.50
N ARG A 35 -1.77 3.83 6.52
CA ARG A 35 -0.48 3.17 6.35
C ARG A 35 -0.62 1.83 5.64
N GLU A 36 -1.60 1.01 6.03
CA GLU A 36 -1.87 -0.28 5.37
C GLU A 36 -2.32 -0.11 3.91
N SER A 37 -3.02 0.98 3.58
CA SER A 37 -3.46 1.24 2.21
C SER A 37 -2.34 1.69 1.26
N VAL A 38 -1.33 2.40 1.79
CA VAL A 38 -0.21 2.92 0.99
C VAL A 38 1.00 2.00 0.99
N VAL A 39 1.14 1.15 2.02
CA VAL A 39 2.14 0.09 2.02
C VAL A 39 1.70 -0.96 1.01
N LEU A 40 2.51 -1.18 -0.02
CA LEU A 40 2.32 -2.28 -0.97
C LEU A 40 2.03 -3.57 -0.19
N LYS A 41 1.07 -4.37 -0.68
CA LYS A 41 0.81 -5.69 -0.10
C LYS A 41 2.16 -6.39 0.08
N PRO A 42 2.45 -6.96 1.26
CA PRO A 42 3.70 -7.67 1.47
C PRO A 42 3.94 -8.64 0.33
N ALA A 43 5.20 -8.80 -0.12
CA ALA A 43 5.54 -9.73 -1.19
C ALA A 43 4.98 -11.14 -0.92
N GLU A 44 4.84 -11.50 0.35
CA GLU A 44 4.17 -12.72 0.81
C GLU A 44 2.72 -12.86 0.30
N TYR A 45 1.93 -11.79 0.28
CA TYR A 45 0.56 -11.82 -0.22
C TYR A 45 0.54 -12.07 -1.73
N SER A 46 1.36 -11.33 -2.48
CA SER A 46 1.49 -11.52 -3.93
C SER A 46 2.01 -12.91 -4.28
N PHE A 47 2.95 -13.43 -3.49
CA PHE A 47 3.50 -14.77 -3.66
C PHE A 47 2.45 -15.84 -3.38
N ARG A 48 1.68 -15.72 -2.29
CA ARG A 48 0.62 -16.67 -1.95
C ARG A 48 -0.44 -16.73 -3.04
N GLN A 49 -0.90 -15.56 -3.51
CA GLN A 49 -1.87 -15.47 -4.60
C GLN A 49 -1.32 -16.09 -5.89
N GLY A 50 -0.10 -15.71 -6.31
CA GLY A 50 0.51 -16.29 -7.51
C GLY A 50 0.78 -17.80 -7.40
N TRP A 51 1.04 -18.31 -6.19
CA TRP A 51 1.20 -19.74 -5.94
C TRP A 51 -0.12 -20.51 -6.07
N GLU A 52 -1.22 -19.95 -5.56
CA GLU A 52 -2.56 -20.51 -5.72
C GLU A 52 -2.98 -20.54 -7.19
N GLU A 53 -2.82 -19.42 -7.91
CA GLU A 53 -3.10 -19.30 -9.35
C GLU A 53 -2.25 -20.29 -10.19
N ALA A 54 -0.96 -20.42 -9.86
CA ALA A 54 -0.09 -21.40 -10.53
C ALA A 54 -0.52 -22.85 -10.25
N SER A 55 -0.93 -23.14 -9.02
CA SER A 55 -1.38 -24.48 -8.61
C SER A 55 -2.76 -24.85 -9.19
N SER A 56 -3.64 -23.86 -9.40
CA SER A 56 -4.95 -24.06 -10.05
C SER A 56 -4.87 -24.08 -11.57
N GLY A 57 -3.71 -23.78 -12.15
CA GLY A 57 -3.52 -23.72 -13.60
C GLY A 57 -4.05 -22.42 -14.24
N GLU A 58 -4.36 -21.40 -13.43
CA GLU A 58 -4.75 -20.05 -13.86
C GLU A 58 -3.54 -19.25 -14.36
N THR A 59 -2.76 -19.86 -15.25
CA THR A 59 -1.58 -19.26 -15.86
C THR A 59 -1.76 -19.15 -17.37
N ARG A 60 -1.02 -18.23 -17.99
CA ARG A 60 -0.95 -18.12 -19.44
C ARG A 60 0.46 -18.45 -19.92
N PRO A 61 0.62 -19.08 -21.10
CA PRO A 61 1.92 -19.31 -21.70
C PRO A 61 2.67 -17.99 -21.90
N VAL A 62 3.99 -18.01 -21.68
CA VAL A 62 4.86 -16.85 -21.92
C VAL A 62 4.82 -16.40 -23.38
N SER A 63 4.54 -17.32 -24.32
CA SER A 63 4.38 -16.99 -25.74
C SER A 63 3.21 -16.04 -26.02
N GLU A 64 2.18 -16.03 -25.16
CA GLU A 64 0.99 -15.16 -25.30
C GLU A 64 1.17 -13.80 -24.62
N LEU A 65 2.31 -13.55 -23.96
CA LEU A 65 2.53 -12.34 -23.16
C LEU A 65 2.45 -11.04 -24.01
N TRP A 66 2.83 -11.14 -25.28
CA TRP A 66 2.89 -10.01 -26.21
C TRP A 66 1.74 -10.01 -27.22
N ASP A 67 0.77 -10.91 -27.08
CA ASP A 67 -0.37 -10.97 -28.00
C ASP A 67 -1.19 -9.67 -27.90
N GLY A 68 -1.32 -8.97 -29.04
CA GLY A 68 -2.05 -7.71 -29.12
C GLY A 68 -1.28 -6.48 -28.63
N ILE A 69 0.02 -6.62 -28.31
CA ILE A 69 0.92 -5.49 -28.11
C ILE A 69 1.73 -5.31 -29.40
N ASP A 70 1.29 -4.40 -30.27
CA ASP A 70 2.08 -3.97 -31.42
C ASP A 70 3.25 -3.12 -30.91
N ALA A 71 4.40 -3.76 -30.71
CA ALA A 71 5.65 -3.06 -30.43
C ALA A 71 6.22 -2.53 -31.75
N GLU A 72 5.91 -1.28 -32.09
CA GLU A 72 6.68 -0.48 -33.06
C GLU A 72 7.95 0.10 -32.42
#